data_AF-A0A544QKP2-F1
#
_entry.id   AF-A0A544QKP2-F1
#
_cell.length_a   1.000
_cell.length_b   1.000
_cell.length_c   1.000
_cell.angle_alpha   90.00
_cell.angle_beta   90.00
_cell.angle_gamma   90.00
#
_symmetry.space_group_name_H-M   'P 1'
#
loop_
_entity.id
_entity.type
_entity.pdbx_description
1 polymer ?
#
loop_
_entity_poly.entity_id
_entity_poly.type
_entity_poly.pdbx_seq_one_letter_code
_entity_poly.pdbx_strand_id
1 'polypeptide(L)' 'MDRRRVLYVAGFVAASISYIFNVLAFTGQFDLWRWIVFVVIFGLVFVAFERFILWSETLDS' A
#
# COMPACT_ATOMS: atom_id res chain seq x y z
N MET A 1 -13.34 -4.77 -15.96
CA MET A 1 -12.44 -4.33 -14.87
C MET A 1 -12.76 -5.15 -13.64
N ASP A 2 -11.79 -5.88 -13.09
CA ASP A 2 -11.97 -6.69 -11.90
C ASP A 2 -12.06 -5.77 -10.66
N ARG A 3 -13.14 -5.88 -9.88
CA ARG A 3 -13.43 -4.99 -8.73
C ARG A 3 -12.31 -5.04 -7.69
N ARG A 4 -11.70 -6.21 -7.47
CA ARG A 4 -10.56 -6.38 -6.54
C ARG A 4 -9.35 -5.58 -7.00
N ARG A 5 -9.02 -5.67 -8.29
CA ARG A 5 -7.89 -4.95 -8.89
C ARG A 5 -8.07 -3.43 -8.78
N VAL A 6 -9.29 -2.93 -8.95
CA VAL A 6 -9.61 -1.49 -8.76
C VAL A 6 -9.37 -1.06 -7.32
N LEU A 7 -9.81 -1.86 -6.34
CA LEU A 7 -9.61 -1.54 -4.92
C LEU A 7 -8.12 -1.57 -4.54
N TYR A 8 -7.33 -2.49 -5.10
CA TYR A 8 -5.89 -2.56 -4.87
C TYR A 8 -5.16 -1.32 -5.43
N VAL A 9 -5.50 -0.91 -6.66
CA VAL A 9 -4.93 0.31 -7.25
C VAL A 9 -5.35 1.54 -6.44
N ALA A 10 -6.63 1.63 -6.05
CA ALA A 10 -7.12 2.74 -5.24
C ALA A 10 -6.40 2.83 -3.88
N GLY A 11 -6.20 1.69 -3.19
CA GLY A 11 -5.46 1.62 -1.94
C GLY A 11 -4.00 2.04 -2.09
N PHE A 12 -3.34 1.59 -3.15
CA PHE A 12 -1.96 1.98 -3.47
C PHE A 12 -1.82 3.49 -3.74
N VAL A 13 -2.76 4.07 -4.50
CA VAL A 13 -2.78 5.51 -4.79
C VAL A 13 -3.00 6.31 -3.51
N ALA A 14 -3.97 5.91 -2.68
CA ALA A 14 -4.24 6.56 -1.41
C ALA A 14 -3.03 6.53 -0.46
N ALA A 15 -2.38 5.37 -0.32
CA ALA A 15 -1.18 5.22 0.50
C ALA A 15 -0.01 6.07 -0.02
N SER A 16 0.20 6.11 -1.34
CA SER A 16 1.25 6.93 -1.96
C SER A 16 1.04 8.42 -1.72
N ILE A 17 -0.19 8.90 -1.91
CA ILE A 17 -0.55 10.31 -1.67
C ILE A 17 -0.37 10.66 -0.19
N SER A 18 -0.82 9.81 0.72
CA SER A 18 -0.64 9.99 2.16
C SER A 18 0.84 10.12 2.53
N TYR A 19 1.70 9.23 2.02
CA TYR A 19 3.15 9.31 2.25
C TYR A 19 3.74 10.62 1.74
N ILE A 20 3.42 11.02 0.50
CA ILE A 20 3.97 12.24 -0.11
C ILE A 20 3.60 13.47 0.73
N PHE A 21 2.33 13.61 1.10
CA PHE A 21 1.90 14.75 1.92
C PHE A 21 2.54 14.73 3.31
N ASN A 22 2.66 13.56 3.93
CA ASN A 22 3.27 13.45 5.25
C ASN A 22 4.76 13.86 5.23
N VAL A 23 5.51 13.36 4.24
CA VAL A 23 6.93 13.71 4.07
C VAL A 23 7.08 15.19 3.76
N LEU A 24 6.26 15.75 2.87
CA LEU A 24 6.28 17.18 2.57
C LEU A 24 5.95 18.03 3.79
N ALA A 25 4.99 17.62 4.63
CA ALA A 25 4.62 18.34 5.83
C ALA A 25 5.76 18.41 6.87
N PHE A 26 6.52 17.33 7.04
CA PHE A 26 7.57 17.28 8.07
C PHE A 26 8.96 17.70 7.57
N THR A 27 9.27 17.50 6.29
CA THR A 27 10.61 17.72 5.75
C THR A 27 10.67 18.83 4.69
N GLY A 28 9.54 19.18 4.08
CA GLY A 28 9.48 20.13 2.96
C GLY A 28 10.16 19.64 1.68
N GLN A 29 10.67 18.41 1.65
CA GLN A 29 11.41 17.86 0.51
C GLN A 29 10.87 16.49 0.12
N PHE A 30 10.72 16.26 -1.19
CA PHE A 30 10.34 14.95 -1.71
C PHE A 30 11.57 14.21 -2.23
N ASP A 31 11.90 13.09 -1.58
CA ASP A 31 12.96 12.17 -2.00
C ASP A 31 12.33 10.94 -2.67
N LEU A 32 12.56 10.82 -3.98
CA LEU A 32 12.03 9.74 -4.80
C LEU A 32 12.53 8.36 -4.34
N TRP A 33 13.77 8.27 -3.86
CA TRP A 33 14.36 6.99 -3.42
C TRP A 33 13.67 6.50 -2.15
N ARG A 34 13.41 7.40 -1.20
CA ARG A 34 12.65 7.06 0.00
C ARG A 34 11.21 6.64 -0.33
N TRP A 35 10.58 7.31 -1.30
CA TRP A 35 9.26 6.92 -1.77
C TRP A 35 9.24 5.53 -2.42
N ILE A 36 10.26 5.18 -3.22
CA ILE A 36 10.39 3.82 -3.78
C ILE A 36 10.50 2.77 -2.67
N VAL A 37 11.33 3.03 -1.65
CA VAL A 37 11.45 2.13 -0.48
C VAL A 37 10.10 1.98 0.21
N PHE A 38 9.36 3.08 0.41
CA PHE A 38 8.00 3.03 0.92
C PHE A 38 7.07 2.16 0.06
N VAL A 39 7.07 2.36 -1.26
CA VAL A 39 6.24 1.58 -2.19
C VAL A 39 6.55 0.08 -2.11
N VAL A 40 7.82 -0.30 -2.05
CA VAL A 40 8.25 -1.70 -1.93
C VAL A 40 7.79 -2.30 -0.61
N ILE A 41 8.02 -1.61 0.51
CA ILE A 41 7.61 -2.07 1.84
C ILE A 41 6.09 -2.17 1.92
N PHE A 42 5.38 -1.14 1.47
CA PHE A 42 3.93 -1.12 1.43
C PHE A 42 3.39 -2.29 0.60
N GLY A 43 3.94 -2.54 -0.60
CA GLY A 43 3.56 -3.66 -1.44
C GLY A 43 3.78 -5.01 -0.79
N LEU A 44 4.92 -5.21 -0.11
CA LEU A 44 5.20 -6.44 0.64
C LEU A 44 4.18 -6.68 1.76
N VAL A 45 3.91 -5.65 2.57
CA VAL A 45 2.91 -5.71 3.64
C VAL A 45 1.53 -5.98 3.06
N PHE A 46 1.19 -5.33 1.94
CA PHE A 46 -0.10 -5.50 1.28
C PHE A 46 -0.34 -6.95 0.83
N VAL A 47 0.65 -7.57 0.17
CA VAL A 47 0.58 -8.98 -0.24
C VAL A 47 0.53 -9.92 0.96
N ALA A 48 1.27 -9.62 2.02
CA ALA A 48 1.20 -10.39 3.26
C ALA A 48 -0.21 -10.34 3.88
N PHE A 49 -0.83 -9.16 3.94
CA PHE A 49 -2.21 -9.02 4.41
C PHE A 49 -3.22 -9.75 3.51
N GLU A 50 -3.07 -9.67 2.19
CA GLU A 50 -3.94 -10.40 1.26
C GLU A 50 -3.87 -11.91 1.52
N ARG A 51 -2.66 -12.47 1.66
CA ARG A 51 -2.47 -13.89 1.98
C ARG A 51 -3.02 -14.25 3.36
N PHE A 52 -2.88 -13.36 4.33
CA PHE A 52 -3.41 -13.55 5.67
C PHE A 52 -4.93 -13.61 5.69
N ILE A 53 -5.61 -12.73 4.95
CA ILE A 53 -7.07 -12.75 4.81
C ILE A 53 -7.53 -14.04 4.14
N LEU A 54 -6.90 -14.43 3.02
CA LEU A 54 -7.23 -15.68 2.33
C LEU A 54 -7.06 -16.90 3.26
N TRP A 55 -6.00 -16.91 4.07
CA TRP A 55 -5.81 -17.96 5.07
C TRP A 55 -6.91 -17.97 6.14
N SER A 56 -7.30 -16.79 6.65
CA SER A 56 -8.41 -16.67 7.59
C SER A 56 -9.72 -17.21 7.00
N GLU A 57 -10.03 -16.88 5.75
CA GLU A 57 -11.23 -17.37 5.05
C GLU A 57 -11.25 -18.90 4.91
N THR A 58 -10.09 -19.56 4.82
CA THR A 58 -10.00 -21.03 4.78
C THR A 58 -10.18 -21.71 6.14
N LEU A 59 -10.07 -20.98 7.25
CA LEU A 59 -10.28 -21.53 8.60
C LEU A 59 -11.75 -21.46 9.02
N ASP A 60 -12.51 -20.52 8.45
CA ASP A 60 -13.93 -20.32 8.73
C ASP A 60 -14.85 -21.20 7.85
N SER A 61 -14.29 -21.94 6.88
CA SER A 61 -14.99 -22.86 5.97
C SER A 61 -14.94 -24.31 6.44
#